data_AF-A0A392R1Q4-F1
#
_entry.id   AF-A0A392R1Q4-F1
#
_cell.length_a   1.000
_cell.length_b   1.000
_cell.length_c   1.000
_cell.angle_alpha   90.00
_cell.angle_beta   90.00
_cell.angle_gamma   90.00
#
_symmetry.space_group_name_H-M   'P 1'
#
loop_
_entity.id
_entity.type
_entity.pdbx_description
1 polymer ?
#
loop_
_entity_poly.entity_id
_entity_poly.type
_entity_poly.pdbx_seq_one_letter_code
_entity_poly.pdbx_strand_id
1 'polypeptide(L)' 'MQPAQAQVLILNLHTKQFLFPESMEKMSMLKVLIITNYAFHPSELSNFELLDSLHNLKRIRLERISVPSF' A
#
# COMPACT_ATOMS: atom_id res chain seq x y z
N MET A 1 -9.75 15.32 -3.14
CA MET A 1 -9.53 14.21 -4.10
C MET A 1 -10.59 13.16 -3.86
N GLN A 2 -11.15 12.52 -4.88
CA GLN A 2 -12.05 11.38 -4.70
C GLN A 2 -11.24 10.07 -4.74
N PRO A 3 -11.03 9.39 -3.61
CA PRO A 3 -10.19 8.18 -3.55
C PRO A 3 -10.66 7.09 -4.52
N ALA A 4 -11.97 6.98 -4.76
CA ALA A 4 -12.57 5.99 -5.65
C ALA A 4 -12.12 6.08 -7.12
N GLN A 5 -11.59 7.23 -7.57
CA GLN A 5 -11.16 7.43 -8.96
C GLN A 5 -9.66 7.18 -9.18
N ALA A 6 -8.88 7.01 -8.11
CA ALA A 6 -7.44 6.84 -8.22
C ALA A 6 -7.11 5.49 -8.87
N GLN A 7 -6.31 5.51 -9.95
CA GLN A 7 -5.83 4.30 -10.63
C GLN A 7 -4.40 3.93 -10.22
N VAL A 8 -3.63 4.90 -9.72
CA VAL A 8 -2.26 4.71 -9.27
C VAL A 8 -2.11 5.40 -7.92
N LEU A 9 -1.60 4.67 -6.94
CA LEU A 9 -1.26 5.18 -5.62
C LEU A 9 0.24 5.00 -5.39
N ILE A 10 0.91 6.09 -5.01
CA ILE A 10 2.34 6.10 -4.67
C ILE A 10 2.47 6.54 -3.22
N LEU A 11 3.09 5.69 -2.41
CA LEU A 11 3.34 5.91 -0.98
C LEU A 11 4.85 5.99 -0.75
N ASN A 12 5.31 7.18 -0.38
CA ASN A 12 6.70 7.41 0.01
C ASN A 12 6.77 7.48 1.53
N LEU A 13 7.43 6.50 2.13
CA LEU A 13 7.47 6.30 3.57
C LEU A 13 8.84 6.68 4.14
N HIS A 14 8.83 7.09 5.41
CA HIS A 14 10.03 7.23 6.22
C HIS A 14 9.72 6.79 7.66
N THR A 15 9.30 5.53 7.81
CA THR A 15 8.84 4.93 9.06
C THR A 15 9.34 3.49 9.20
N LYS A 16 9.33 2.96 10.43
CA LYS A 16 9.62 1.54 10.71
C LYS A 16 8.37 0.66 10.62
N GLN A 17 7.19 1.23 10.79
CA GLN A 17 5.90 0.52 10.79
C GLN A 17 4.90 1.33 9.98
N PHE A 18 4.10 0.63 9.18
CA PHE A 18 3.10 1.24 8.33
C PHE A 18 1.83 0.39 8.30
N LEU A 19 0.69 1.07 8.35
CA LEU A 19 -0.61 0.49 8.12
C LEU A 19 -1.27 1.24 6.97
N PHE A 20 -1.90 0.51 6.06
CA PHE A 20 -2.78 1.12 5.08
C PHE A 20 -3.94 1.84 5.79
N PRO A 21 -4.34 3.03 5.32
CA PRO A 21 -5.58 3.66 5.78
C PRO A 21 -6.80 2.81 5.38
N GLU A 22 -7.75 2.59 6.29
CA GLU A 22 -9.01 1.86 6.02
C GLU A 22 -9.76 2.40 4.79
N SER A 23 -9.69 3.72 4.56
CA SER A 23 -10.28 4.38 3.39
C SER A 23 -9.80 3.81 2.04
N MET A 24 -8.67 3.10 2.02
CA MET A 24 -8.12 2.47 0.82
C MET A 24 -9.05 1.37 0.29
N GLU A 25 -9.85 0.71 1.13
CA GLU A 25 -10.88 -0.25 0.71
C GLU A 25 -11.89 0.35 -0.30
N LYS A 26 -12.09 1.67 -0.26
CA LYS A 26 -13.00 2.39 -1.16
C LYS A 26 -12.36 2.77 -2.49
N MET A 27 -11.08 2.47 -2.71
CA MET A 27 -10.34 2.79 -3.95
C MET A 27 -10.61 1.76 -5.05
N SER A 28 -11.87 1.61 -5.44
CA SER A 28 -12.32 0.55 -6.36
C SER A 28 -11.65 0.58 -7.73
N MET A 29 -11.13 1.73 -8.18
CA MET A 29 -10.44 1.87 -9.47
C MET A 29 -8.92 1.67 -9.41
N LEU A 30 -8.35 1.38 -8.23
CA LEU A 30 -6.90 1.30 -8.05
C LEU A 30 -6.32 0.10 -8.81
N LYS A 31 -5.36 0.36 -9.71
CA LYS A 31 -4.69 -0.63 -10.55
C LYS A 31 -3.23 -0.83 -10.20
N VAL A 32 -2.57 0.19 -9.67
CA VAL A 32 -1.13 0.16 -9.37
C VAL A 32 -0.87 0.75 -7.98
N LEU A 33 -0.20 -0.02 -7.13
CA LEU A 33 0.29 0.40 -5.82
C LEU A 33 1.82 0.38 -5.82
N ILE A 34 2.44 1.51 -5.54
CA ILE A 34 3.89 1.64 -5.38
C ILE A 34 4.17 2.14 -3.97
N ILE A 35 4.95 1.38 -3.21
CA ILE A 35 5.38 1.75 -1.87
C ILE A 35 6.91 1.76 -1.86
N THR A 36 7.49 2.85 -1.39
CA THR A 36 8.94 2.99 -1.24
C THR A 36 9.24 3.60 0.11
N ASN A 37 10.00 2.89 0.93
CA ASN A 37 10.48 3.40 2.21
C ASN A 37 11.92 3.92 2.09
N TYR A 38 12.11 5.19 2.42
CA TYR A 38 13.40 5.86 2.37
C TYR A 38 14.18 5.77 3.69
N ALA A 39 13.54 5.35 4.79
CA ALA A 39 14.23 5.17 6.09
C ALA A 39 15.31 4.10 6.04
N PHE A 40 16.28 4.12 6.96
CA PHE A 40 17.43 3.20 6.96
C PHE A 40 17.04 1.71 7.05
N HIS A 41 16.06 1.37 7.88
CA HIS A 41 15.54 0.01 8.00
C HIS A 41 14.28 -0.18 7.15
N PRO A 42 13.98 -1.42 6.70
CA PRO A 42 12.70 -1.73 6.09
C PRO A 42 11.52 -1.33 6.99
N SER A 43 10.40 -0.92 6.38
CA SER A 43 9.15 -0.69 7.12
C SER A 43 8.38 -1.98 7.16
N GLU A 44 7.92 -2.39 8.34
CA GLU A 44 6.95 -3.46 8.47
C GLU A 44 5.57 -2.96 8.03
N LEU A 45 4.89 -3.75 7.20
CA LEU A 45 3.52 -3.53 6.77
C LEU A 45 2.63 -4.62 7.37
N SER A 46 1.84 -4.26 8.37
CA SER A 46 1.17 -5.22 9.27
C SER A 46 -0.31 -5.47 8.96
N ASN A 47 -0.89 -4.82 7.95
CA ASN A 47 -2.28 -5.04 7.49
C ASN A 47 -2.35 -5.30 5.97
N PHE A 48 -1.52 -6.23 5.48
CA PHE A 48 -1.39 -6.53 4.05
C PHE A 48 -2.68 -7.09 3.43
N GLU A 49 -3.51 -7.76 4.23
CA GLU A 49 -4.82 -8.32 3.88
C GLU A 49 -5.83 -7.27 3.40
N LEU A 50 -5.63 -5.97 3.72
CA LEU A 50 -6.50 -4.91 3.19
C LEU A 50 -6.49 -4.87 1.65
N LEU A 51 -5.42 -5.36 1.02
CA LEU A 51 -5.32 -5.46 -0.44
C LEU A 51 -6.34 -6.44 -1.04
N ASP A 52 -6.92 -7.35 -0.27
CA ASP A 52 -7.98 -8.27 -0.74
C ASP A 52 -9.25 -7.53 -1.17
N SER A 53 -9.48 -6.32 -0.62
CA SER A 53 -10.58 -5.43 -1.03
C SER A 53 -10.35 -4.74 -2.38
N LEU A 54 -9.11 -4.72 -2.88
CA LEU A 54 -8.70 -3.99 -4.07
C LEU A 54 -8.77 -4.86 -5.33
N HIS A 55 -9.98 -5.27 -5.72
CA HIS A 55 -10.19 -6.24 -6.81
C HIS A 55 -9.65 -5.82 -8.19
N ASN A 56 -9.37 -4.53 -8.43
CA ASN A 56 -8.82 -4.02 -9.69
C ASN A 56 -7.28 -3.88 -9.68
N LEU A 57 -6.61 -4.23 -8.58
CA LEU A 57 -5.17 -4.09 -8.42
C LEU A 57 -4.43 -5.09 -9.33
N LYS A 58 -3.59 -4.57 -10.22
CA LYS A 58 -2.84 -5.36 -11.23
C LYS A 58 -1.35 -5.38 -10.99
N ARG A 59 -0.83 -4.44 -10.22
CA ARG A 59 0.60 -4.30 -9.96
C ARG A 59 0.84 -3.75 -8.56
N ILE A 60 1.75 -4.42 -7.86
CA ILE A 60 2.29 -3.97 -6.58
C ILE A 60 3.80 -3.87 -6.72
N ARG A 61 4.39 -2.76 -6.26
CA ARG A 61 5.84 -2.62 -6.06
C ARG A 61 6.09 -2.25 -4.62
N LEU A 62 6.86 -3.08 -3.92
CA LEU A 62 7.29 -2.87 -2.54
C LEU A 62 8.80 -2.69 -2.53
N GLU A 63 9.27 -1.52 -2.12
CA GLU A 63 10.69 -1.24 -1.96
C GLU A 63 11.00 -0.91 -0.49
N ARG A 64 11.88 -1.73 0.10
CA ARG A 64 12.27 -1.66 1.53
C ARG A 64 11.06 -1.76 2.47
N ILE A 65 10.15 -2.65 2.13
CA ILE A 65 8.98 -3.03 2.94
C ILE A 65 9.14 -4.51 3.33
N SER A 66 8.89 -4.82 4.58
CA SER A 66 8.76 -6.18 5.10
C SER A 66 7.27 -6.48 5.28
N VAL A 67 6.80 -7.60 4.75
CA VAL A 67 5.45 -8.10 4.98
C VAL A 67 5.59 -9.37 5.82
N PRO A 68 5.20 -9.34 7.11
CA PRO A 68 5.26 -10.52 7.95
C PRO A 68 4.43 -11.66 7.34
N SER A 69 4.96 -12.89 7.38
CA SER A 69 4.16 -14.08 7.11
C SER A 69 3.21 -14.34 8.27
N PHE A 70 1.95 -14.63 7.97
CA PHE A 70 0.98 -15.15 8.93
C PHE A 70 1.30 -16.59 9.34
#